data_AF-A0A7Y1T179-F1
#
_entry.id   AF-A0A7Y1T179-F1
#
_cell.length_a   1.000
_cell.length_b   1.000
_cell.length_c   1.000
_cell.angle_alpha   90.00
_cell.angle_beta   90.00
_cell.angle_gamma   90.00
#
_symmetry.space_group_name_H-M   'P 1'
#
loop_
_entity.id
_entity.type
_entity.pdbx_description
1 polymer ?
#
loop_
_entity_poly.entity_id
_entity_poly.type
_entity_poly.pdbx_seq_one_letter_code
_entity_poly.pdbx_strand_id
1 'polypeptide(L)'
;MIIGYQGETHSYSYRAARALFPDAELKGHPSFVRAFRSLRESAVSFLVLPIANSTTGPILPVLDRLVSADASIKAEHVIHVRHALLGVPGATLDDAKSVRSHPVALGQAEALLEERGWEAVATSDTAGAVREVAEHQDPSELALADPAAGEAFGLE
;
A
#
# COMPACT_ATOMS: atom_id res chain seq x y z
N MET A 1 13.71 15.92 9.68
CA MET A 1 12.29 16.21 9.35
C MET A 1 11.59 14.87 9.21
N ILE A 2 10.40 14.71 9.81
CA ILE A 2 9.65 13.44 9.78
C ILE A 2 8.40 13.64 8.93
N ILE A 3 8.17 12.75 7.96
CA ILE A 3 7.02 12.78 7.06
C ILE A 3 6.14 11.57 7.36
N GLY A 4 4.89 11.81 7.71
CA GLY A 4 3.92 10.75 7.95
C GLY A 4 3.25 10.29 6.66
N TYR A 5 2.92 9.01 6.59
CA TYR A 5 2.06 8.45 5.55
C TYR A 5 1.16 7.37 6.16
N GLN A 6 0.10 6.97 5.47
CA GLN A 6 -0.70 5.81 5.87
C GLN A 6 -0.24 4.56 5.11
N GLY A 7 0.01 3.48 5.86
CA GLY A 7 0.43 2.18 5.35
C GLY A 7 1.77 1.70 5.91
N GLU A 8 2.15 0.49 5.53
CA GLU A 8 3.43 -0.15 5.83
C GLU A 8 4.57 0.42 4.94
N THR A 9 5.82 0.18 5.34
CA THR A 9 7.00 0.47 4.51
C THR A 9 6.89 -0.26 3.17
N HIS A 10 7.36 0.35 2.08
CA HIS A 10 7.21 -0.14 0.70
C HIS A 10 5.78 -0.09 0.11
N SER A 11 4.78 0.41 0.84
CA SER A 11 3.47 0.73 0.25
C SER A 11 3.56 1.85 -0.81
N TYR A 12 2.53 2.01 -1.62
CA TYR A 12 2.46 3.14 -2.57
C TYR A 12 2.53 4.51 -1.89
N SER A 13 1.93 4.66 -0.70
CA SER A 13 2.05 5.88 0.10
C SER A 13 3.50 6.12 0.57
N TYR A 14 4.21 5.07 1.00
CA TYR A 14 5.63 5.16 1.33
C TYR A 14 6.46 5.63 0.13
N ARG A 15 6.21 5.06 -1.06
CA ARG A 15 6.91 5.45 -2.30
C ARG A 15 6.64 6.90 -2.68
N ALA A 16 5.39 7.35 -2.62
CA ALA A 16 5.05 8.75 -2.86
C ALA A 16 5.74 9.68 -1.85
N ALA A 17 5.78 9.29 -0.58
CA ALA A 17 6.47 10.05 0.46
C ALA A 17 7.98 10.13 0.23
N ARG A 18 8.61 9.01 -0.16
CA ARG A 18 10.03 8.94 -0.50
C ARG A 18 10.36 9.76 -1.75
N ALA A 19 9.49 9.79 -2.75
CA ALA A 19 9.68 10.57 -3.98
C ALA A 19 9.61 12.08 -3.71
N LEU A 20 8.66 12.52 -2.89
CA LEU A 20 8.51 13.94 -2.51
C LEU A 20 9.58 14.41 -1.52
N PHE A 21 10.02 13.52 -0.62
CA PHE A 21 10.97 13.82 0.44
C PHE A 21 12.08 12.76 0.53
N PRO A 22 13.06 12.77 -0.40
CA PRO A 22 14.10 11.72 -0.48
C PRO A 22 14.89 11.55 0.82
N ASP A 23 15.27 12.67 1.44
CA ASP A 23 16.17 12.71 2.62
C ASP A 23 15.43 12.70 3.96
N ALA A 24 14.10 12.62 3.96
CA ALA A 24 13.32 12.66 5.19
C ALA A 24 13.22 11.28 5.86
N GLU A 25 13.06 11.31 7.18
CA GLU A 25 12.58 10.14 7.92
C GLU A 25 11.09 9.95 7.61
N LEU A 26 10.71 8.72 7.24
CA LEU A 26 9.32 8.40 6.90
C LEU A 26 8.70 7.59 8.02
N LYS A 27 7.49 7.97 8.43
CA LYS A 27 6.74 7.33 9.51
C LYS A 27 5.41 6.79 9.02
N GLY A 28 5.30 5.48 8.94
CA GLY A 28 4.06 4.79 8.60
C GLY A 28 3.04 4.85 9.73
N HIS A 29 1.76 4.95 9.36
CA HIS A 29 0.63 4.92 10.28
C HIS A 29 -0.41 3.90 9.82
N PRO A 30 -1.05 3.15 10.72
CA PRO A 30 -1.98 2.08 10.35
C PRO A 30 -3.33 2.61 9.83
N SER A 31 -3.63 3.90 10.02
CA SER A 31 -4.87 4.48 9.51
C SER A 31 -4.75 5.99 9.29
N PHE A 32 -5.63 6.55 8.46
CA PHE A 32 -5.70 8.00 8.26
C PHE A 32 -5.96 8.74 9.57
N VAL A 33 -6.77 8.18 10.49
CA VAL A 33 -7.00 8.79 11.81
C VAL A 33 -5.69 8.94 12.58
N ARG A 34 -4.84 7.90 12.59
CA ARG A 34 -3.55 7.92 13.29
C ARG A 34 -2.57 8.87 12.61
N ALA A 35 -2.58 8.95 11.27
CA ALA A 35 -1.76 9.88 10.50
C ALA A 35 -2.14 11.35 10.76
N PHE A 36 -3.43 11.72 10.65
CA PHE A 36 -3.87 13.09 10.96
C PHE A 36 -3.62 13.48 12.42
N ARG A 37 -3.72 12.52 13.35
CA ARG A 37 -3.39 12.77 14.75
C ARG A 37 -1.90 13.07 14.93
N SER A 38 -0.99 12.35 14.26
CA SER A 38 0.45 12.61 14.39
C SER A 38 0.83 13.98 13.84
N LEU A 39 0.13 14.48 12.81
CA LEU A 39 0.29 15.84 12.32
C LEU A 39 -0.16 16.88 13.36
N ARG A 40 -1.36 16.70 13.96
CA ARG A 40 -1.86 17.60 15.01
C ARG A 40 -0.98 17.63 16.25
N GLU A 41 -0.41 16.49 16.63
CA GLU A 41 0.50 16.35 17.76
C GLU A 41 1.93 16.83 17.42
N SER A 42 2.16 17.37 16.22
CA SER A 42 3.48 17.80 15.73
C SER A 42 4.54 16.68 15.74
N ALA A 43 4.10 15.41 15.75
CA ALA A 43 4.98 14.25 15.69
C ALA A 43 5.51 13.98 14.26
N VAL A 44 4.89 14.60 13.26
CA VAL A 44 5.35 14.66 11.86
C VAL A 44 5.19 16.09 11.35
N SER A 45 6.06 16.50 10.42
CA SER A 45 6.05 17.85 9.83
C SER A 45 5.03 17.97 8.69
N PHE A 46 4.86 16.90 7.90
CA PHE A 46 3.90 16.82 6.82
C PHE A 46 3.28 15.42 6.75
N LEU A 47 2.14 15.32 6.08
CA LEU A 47 1.53 14.06 5.69
C LEU A 47 1.53 13.93 4.17
N VAL A 48 1.87 12.74 3.69
CA VAL A 48 1.66 12.32 2.30
C VAL A 48 0.54 11.29 2.31
N LEU A 49 -0.62 11.68 1.78
CA LEU A 49 -1.85 10.88 1.77
C LEU A 49 -2.42 10.82 0.35
N PRO A 50 -2.99 9.68 -0.05
CA PRO A 50 -3.66 9.59 -1.34
C PRO A 50 -5.02 10.30 -1.27
N ILE A 51 -5.33 11.13 -2.27
CA ILE A 51 -6.60 11.87 -2.34
C ILE A 51 -7.57 11.33 -3.41
N ALA A 52 -7.06 10.62 -4.41
CA ALA A 52 -7.84 10.01 -5.47
C ALA A 52 -7.05 8.88 -6.15
N ASN A 53 -7.77 7.93 -6.74
CA ASN A 53 -7.25 6.91 -7.65
C ASN A 53 -8.01 6.99 -8.98
N SER A 54 -7.35 6.69 -10.09
CA SER A 54 -8.00 6.60 -11.41
C SER A 54 -9.07 5.50 -11.49
N THR A 55 -8.95 4.46 -10.66
CA THR A 55 -9.85 3.29 -10.68
C THR A 55 -11.04 3.45 -9.74
N THR A 56 -10.81 3.93 -8.51
CA THR A 56 -11.86 4.03 -7.46
C THR A 56 -12.34 5.45 -7.21
N GLY A 57 -11.77 6.44 -7.90
CA GLY A 57 -12.10 7.84 -7.71
C GLY A 57 -11.55 8.43 -6.40
N PRO A 58 -12.19 9.48 -5.88
CA PRO A 58 -11.74 10.21 -4.68
C PRO A 58 -11.70 9.34 -3.42
N ILE A 59 -10.73 9.60 -2.55
CA ILE A 59 -10.59 8.93 -1.24
C ILE A 59 -11.25 9.80 -0.18
N LEU A 60 -12.57 9.67 -0.06
CA LEU A 60 -13.40 10.46 0.85
C LEU A 60 -12.88 10.49 2.30
N PRO A 61 -12.41 9.37 2.89
CA PRO A 61 -11.88 9.39 4.26
C PRO A 61 -10.72 10.38 4.47
N VAL A 62 -9.93 10.67 3.43
CA VAL A 62 -8.85 11.67 3.49
C VAL A 62 -9.43 13.07 3.29
N LEU A 63 -10.30 13.26 2.30
CA LEU A 63 -10.92 14.55 1.99
C LEU A 63 -11.74 15.09 3.18
N ASP A 64 -12.56 14.26 3.82
CA ASP A 64 -13.37 14.65 4.99
C ASP A 64 -12.49 15.13 6.16
N ARG A 65 -11.31 14.51 6.32
CA ARG A 65 -10.33 14.89 7.35
C ARG A 65 -9.57 16.15 6.98
N LEU A 66 -9.32 16.39 5.69
CA LEU A 66 -8.70 17.63 5.22
C LEU A 66 -9.60 18.84 5.50
N VAL A 67 -10.92 18.72 5.32
CA VAL A 67 -11.88 19.81 5.59
C VAL A 67 -11.85 20.27 7.05
N SER A 68 -11.64 19.34 7.98
CA SER A 68 -11.61 19.63 9.42
C SER A 68 -10.20 19.82 9.98
N ALA A 69 -9.16 19.60 9.19
CA ALA A 69 -7.79 19.79 9.61
C ALA A 69 -7.39 21.26 9.44
N ASP A 70 -6.70 21.81 10.44
CA ASP A 70 -5.96 23.07 10.30
C ASP A 70 -4.65 22.80 9.54
N ALA A 71 -4.78 22.40 8.27
CA ALA A 71 -3.69 22.02 7.41
C ALA A 71 -3.91 22.57 5.99
N SER A 72 -2.81 22.76 5.25
CA SER A 72 -2.86 23.18 3.85
C SER A 72 -2.07 22.22 2.97
N ILE A 73 -2.58 21.97 1.77
CA ILE A 73 -1.90 21.16 0.75
C ILE A 73 -0.73 21.99 0.22
N LYS A 74 0.49 21.42 0.24
CA LYS A 74 1.72 22.09 -0.19
C LYS A 74 2.34 21.52 -1.47
N ALA A 75 2.01 20.29 -1.82
CA ALA A 75 2.53 19.59 -2.97
C ALA A 75 1.57 18.47 -3.38
N GLU A 76 1.74 18.00 -4.60
CA GLU A 76 1.05 16.82 -5.14
C GLU A 76 2.06 15.88 -5.79
N HIS A 77 1.71 14.60 -5.87
CA HIS A 77 2.49 13.59 -6.57
C HIS A 77 1.55 12.56 -7.18
N VAL A 78 1.80 12.21 -8.43
CA VAL A 78 1.08 11.14 -9.12
C VAL A 78 1.98 9.92 -9.21
N ILE A 79 1.54 8.83 -8.60
CA ILE A 79 2.23 7.54 -8.66
C ILE A 79 1.52 6.63 -9.65
N HIS A 80 2.28 6.01 -10.55
CA HIS A 80 1.76 4.97 -11.42
C HIS A 80 1.74 3.63 -10.68
N VAL A 81 0.54 3.12 -10.44
CA VAL A 81 0.31 1.85 -9.75
C VAL A 81 0.52 0.69 -10.72
N ARG A 82 1.43 -0.23 -10.37
CA ARG A 82 1.69 -1.46 -11.13
C ARG A 82 1.81 -2.62 -10.17
N HIS A 83 0.88 -3.56 -10.29
CA HIS A 83 0.89 -4.75 -9.47
C HIS A 83 1.66 -5.88 -10.16
N ALA A 84 2.35 -6.69 -9.36
CA ALA A 84 2.82 -8.02 -9.71
C ALA A 84 2.25 -9.03 -8.71
N LEU A 85 2.14 -10.29 -9.16
CA LEU A 85 1.97 -11.43 -8.27
C LEU A 85 3.36 -11.80 -7.75
N LEU A 86 3.50 -11.86 -6.43
CA LEU A 86 4.77 -12.05 -5.75
C LEU A 86 4.67 -13.27 -4.84
N GLY A 87 5.51 -14.26 -5.07
CA GLY A 87 5.55 -15.49 -4.29
C GLY A 87 6.88 -15.64 -3.56
N VAL A 88 6.92 -16.60 -2.64
CA VAL A 88 8.20 -17.02 -2.04
C VAL A 88 9.07 -17.68 -3.11
N PRO A 89 10.41 -17.70 -2.97
CA PRO A 89 11.29 -18.30 -3.98
C PRO A 89 10.88 -19.74 -4.32
N GLY A 90 10.68 -19.99 -5.61
CA GLY A 90 10.19 -21.28 -6.13
C GLY A 90 8.67 -21.47 -6.14
N ALA A 91 7.88 -20.49 -5.71
CA ALA A 91 6.43 -20.48 -5.93
C ALA A 91 6.11 -20.42 -7.43
N THR A 92 5.03 -21.10 -7.83
CA THR A 92 4.57 -21.12 -9.22
C THR A 92 3.12 -20.70 -9.30
N LEU A 93 2.70 -20.17 -10.46
CA LEU A 93 1.30 -19.83 -10.68
C LEU A 93 0.40 -21.08 -10.70
N ASP A 94 0.94 -22.26 -11.02
CA ASP A 94 0.15 -23.48 -11.10
C ASP A 94 -0.15 -24.06 -9.71
N ASP A 95 0.72 -23.80 -8.72
CA ASP A 95 0.54 -24.25 -7.33
C ASP A 95 -0.19 -23.23 -6.45
N ALA A 96 -0.38 -22.01 -6.95
CA ALA A 96 -1.04 -20.93 -6.24
C ALA A 96 -2.52 -21.24 -5.99
N LYS A 97 -2.99 -20.89 -4.79
CA LYS A 97 -4.37 -21.09 -4.33
C LYS A 97 -5.01 -19.80 -3.86
N SER A 98 -4.22 -18.87 -3.33
CA SER A 98 -4.73 -17.61 -2.81
C SER A 98 -3.84 -16.43 -3.18
N VAL A 99 -4.46 -15.26 -3.28
CA VAL A 99 -3.79 -13.99 -3.52
C VAL A 99 -4.18 -13.01 -2.42
N ARG A 100 -3.18 -12.53 -1.68
CA ARG A 100 -3.31 -11.54 -0.61
C ARG A 100 -3.08 -10.13 -1.14
N SER A 101 -3.97 -9.19 -0.84
CA SER A 101 -3.73 -7.77 -1.09
C SER A 101 -4.81 -6.85 -0.47
N HIS A 102 -4.60 -5.55 -0.60
CA HIS A 102 -5.62 -4.56 -0.32
C HIS A 102 -6.86 -4.78 -1.21
N PRO A 103 -8.10 -4.62 -0.71
CA PRO A 103 -9.33 -4.83 -1.49
C PRO A 103 -9.37 -4.10 -2.85
N VAL A 104 -8.84 -2.88 -2.90
CA VAL A 104 -8.78 -2.10 -4.16
C VAL A 104 -7.83 -2.72 -5.20
N ALA A 105 -6.74 -3.36 -4.75
CA ALA A 105 -5.82 -4.06 -5.66
C ALA A 105 -6.43 -5.39 -6.11
N LEU A 106 -7.07 -6.14 -5.20
CA LEU A 106 -7.79 -7.38 -5.54
C LEU A 106 -8.89 -7.12 -6.58
N GLY A 107 -9.68 -6.05 -6.41
CA GLY A 107 -10.70 -5.66 -7.39
C GLY A 107 -10.15 -5.28 -8.77
N GLN A 108 -8.87 -4.87 -8.86
CA GLN A 108 -8.22 -4.64 -10.16
C GLN A 108 -7.77 -5.93 -10.85
N ALA A 109 -7.66 -7.02 -10.10
CA ALA A 109 -7.25 -8.34 -10.58
C ALA A 109 -8.40 -9.36 -10.62
N GLU A 110 -9.65 -8.93 -10.39
CA GLU A 110 -10.82 -9.81 -10.26
C GLU A 110 -10.95 -10.82 -11.40
N ALA A 111 -10.80 -10.37 -12.66
CA ALA A 111 -10.88 -11.25 -13.82
C ALA A 111 -9.80 -12.37 -13.82
N LEU A 112 -8.58 -12.06 -13.39
CA LEU A 112 -7.49 -13.02 -13.30
C LEU A 112 -7.71 -14.01 -12.15
N LEU A 113 -8.20 -13.51 -11.00
CA LEU A 113 -8.49 -14.34 -9.82
C LEU A 113 -9.61 -15.35 -10.15
N GLU A 114 -10.65 -14.90 -10.84
CA GLU A 114 -11.76 -15.77 -11.30
C GLU A 114 -11.28 -16.79 -12.34
N GLU A 115 -10.51 -16.37 -13.35
CA GLU A 115 -9.96 -17.27 -14.38
C GLU A 115 -9.12 -18.40 -13.77
N ARG A 116 -8.35 -18.08 -12.73
CA ARG A 116 -7.45 -19.03 -12.06
C ARG A 116 -8.11 -19.81 -10.93
N GLY A 117 -9.30 -19.40 -10.48
CA GLY A 117 -9.96 -19.97 -9.31
C GLY A 117 -9.19 -19.74 -8.01
N TRP A 118 -8.41 -18.66 -7.92
CA TRP A 118 -7.64 -18.32 -6.72
C TRP A 118 -8.50 -17.56 -5.71
N GLU A 119 -8.33 -17.86 -4.43
CA GLU A 119 -9.01 -17.17 -3.34
C GLU A 119 -8.43 -15.75 -3.13
N ALA A 120 -9.29 -14.73 -3.14
CA ALA A 120 -8.92 -13.35 -2.84
C ALA A 120 -8.91 -13.11 -1.32
N VAL A 121 -7.74 -12.87 -0.73
CA VAL A 121 -7.57 -12.67 0.71
C VAL A 121 -7.25 -11.20 1.00
N ALA A 122 -8.19 -10.50 1.64
CA ALA A 122 -8.05 -9.07 1.91
C ALA A 122 -7.06 -8.77 3.06
N THR A 123 -6.13 -7.86 2.81
CA THR A 123 -5.17 -7.32 3.79
C THR A 123 -5.37 -5.81 4.00
N SER A 124 -4.72 -5.26 5.03
CA SER A 124 -4.85 -3.84 5.37
C SER A 124 -4.18 -2.88 4.37
N ASP A 125 -3.11 -3.32 3.69
CA ASP A 125 -2.54 -2.68 2.52
C ASP A 125 -1.75 -3.71 1.67
N THR A 126 -1.25 -3.26 0.50
CA THR A 126 -0.50 -4.10 -0.46
C THR A 126 0.87 -4.54 0.07
N ALA A 127 1.53 -3.73 0.90
CA ALA A 127 2.85 -4.07 1.45
C ALA A 127 2.74 -5.03 2.63
N GLY A 128 1.67 -4.94 3.43
CA GLY A 128 1.33 -5.90 4.46
C GLY A 128 1.06 -7.29 3.88
N ALA A 129 0.46 -7.38 2.67
CA ALA A 129 0.33 -8.66 1.98
C ALA A 129 1.68 -9.29 1.61
N VAL A 130 2.63 -8.49 1.13
CA VAL A 130 4.00 -8.96 0.85
C VAL A 130 4.66 -9.47 2.11
N ARG A 131 4.57 -8.72 3.21
CA ARG A 131 5.11 -9.12 4.50
C ARG A 131 4.48 -10.43 4.99
N GLU A 132 3.16 -10.57 4.92
CA GLU A 132 2.45 -11.79 5.32
C GLU A 132 2.91 -13.01 4.50
N VAL A 133 2.99 -12.90 3.17
CA VAL A 133 3.48 -14.01 2.32
C VAL A 133 4.93 -14.37 2.65
N ALA A 134 5.79 -13.37 2.85
CA ALA A 134 7.17 -13.58 3.28
C ALA A 134 7.26 -14.22 4.69
N GLU A 135 6.35 -13.92 5.60
CA GLU A 135 6.30 -14.54 6.93
C GLU A 135 5.76 -15.98 6.89
N HIS A 136 4.74 -16.25 6.06
CA HIS A 136 4.10 -17.56 5.96
C HIS A 136 4.99 -18.61 5.28
N GLN A 137 5.83 -18.19 4.33
CA GLN A 137 6.70 -19.10 3.57
C GLN A 137 5.91 -20.23 2.85
N ASP A 138 4.64 -19.97 2.48
CA ASP A 138 3.78 -20.92 1.77
C ASP A 138 3.81 -20.65 0.25
N PRO A 139 4.31 -21.59 -0.58
CA PRO A 139 4.40 -21.41 -2.03
C PRO A 139 3.04 -21.38 -2.73
N SER A 140 1.95 -21.74 -2.05
CA SER A 140 0.58 -21.62 -2.58
C SER A 140 -0.08 -20.27 -2.33
N GLU A 141 0.58 -19.37 -1.60
CA GLU A 141 0.11 -18.01 -1.36
C GLU A 141 0.93 -16.99 -2.16
N LEU A 142 0.24 -16.09 -2.86
CA LEU A 142 0.87 -14.97 -3.57
C LEU A 142 0.41 -13.64 -2.97
N ALA A 143 1.25 -12.61 -3.09
CA ALA A 143 0.89 -11.23 -2.80
C ALA A 143 0.67 -10.46 -4.10
N LEU A 144 -0.39 -9.65 -4.20
CA LEU A 144 -0.58 -8.73 -5.32
C LEU A 144 -0.14 -7.33 -4.90
N ALA A 145 1.07 -6.91 -5.24
CA ALA A 145 1.65 -5.66 -4.72
C ALA A 145 2.63 -5.02 -5.70
N ASP A 146 3.26 -3.91 -5.30
CA ASP A 146 4.32 -3.30 -6.09
C ASP A 146 5.55 -4.24 -6.16
N PRO A 147 6.16 -4.45 -7.34
CA PRO A 147 7.33 -5.33 -7.47
C PRO A 147 8.47 -4.97 -6.52
N ALA A 148 8.73 -3.68 -6.32
CA ALA A 148 9.79 -3.22 -5.43
C ALA A 148 9.51 -3.52 -3.95
N ALA A 149 8.25 -3.76 -3.57
CA ALA A 149 7.94 -4.29 -2.25
C ALA A 149 8.33 -5.77 -2.16
N GLY A 150 8.04 -6.59 -3.17
CA GLY A 150 8.47 -8.00 -3.22
C GLY A 150 9.98 -8.15 -3.08
N GLU A 151 10.75 -7.39 -3.86
CA GLU A 151 12.22 -7.38 -3.81
C GLU A 151 12.75 -7.07 -2.39
N ALA A 152 12.12 -6.15 -1.67
CA ALA A 152 12.53 -5.76 -0.32
C ALA A 152 12.31 -6.88 0.72
N PHE A 153 11.42 -7.83 0.44
CA PHE A 153 11.11 -8.98 1.30
C PHE A 153 11.63 -10.31 0.74
N GLY A 154 12.39 -10.29 -0.37
CA GLY A 154 12.93 -11.49 -0.99
C GLY A 154 11.88 -12.37 -1.67
N LEU A 155 10.78 -11.78 -2.13
CA LEU A 155 9.79 -12.45 -2.97
C LEU A 155 10.14 -12.28 -4.46
N GLU A 156 9.65 -13.19 -5.28
CA GLU A 156 9.85 -13.26 -6.75
C GLU A 156 8.53 -13.11 -7.52
#